data_AF-A0A445CR32-F1
#
_entry.id   AF-A0A445CR32-F1
#
_cell.length_a   1.000
_cell.length_b   1.000
_cell.length_c   1.000
_cell.angle_alpha   90.00
_cell.angle_beta   90.00
_cell.angle_gamma   90.00
#
_symmetry.space_group_name_H-M   'P 1'
#
loop_
_entity.id
_entity.type
_entity.pdbx_description
1 polymer ?
#
loop_
_entity_poly.entity_id
_entity_poly.type
_entity_poly.pdbx_seq_one_letter_code
_entity_poly.pdbx_strand_id
1 'polypeptide(L)'
;MNWKRNIRDHKRRFLVTKYELRRKLYKAFCKDLDLPSDIRDKLHYKLSKLPRNSSFTRVKNRCISTSLPCSISISRSFDGHKEIVLVATSKPIEQGLGSWSS
;
A
#
# COMPACT_ATOMS: atom_id res chain seq x y z
N MET A 1 3.13 23.65 -6.37
CA MET A 1 3.23 22.24 -6.79
C MET A 1 4.41 21.56 -6.10
N ASN A 2 4.20 20.58 -5.19
CA ASN A 2 5.29 19.96 -4.42
C ASN A 2 5.60 18.53 -4.91
N TRP A 3 6.30 18.46 -6.04
CA TRP A 3 6.71 17.22 -6.71
C TRP A 3 7.66 16.34 -5.88
N LYS A 4 8.43 16.94 -4.96
CA LYS A 4 9.37 16.23 -4.06
C LYS A 4 8.67 15.15 -3.22
N ARG A 5 7.40 15.35 -2.86
CA ARG A 5 6.63 14.36 -2.09
C ARG A 5 6.25 13.14 -2.94
N ASN A 6 5.84 13.36 -4.19
CA ASN A 6 5.49 12.28 -5.10
C ASN A 6 6.70 11.41 -5.43
N ILE A 7 7.86 12.01 -5.69
CA ILE A 7 9.11 11.25 -5.90
C ILE A 7 9.48 10.39 -4.70
N ARG A 8 9.30 10.89 -3.48
CA ARG A 8 9.57 10.12 -2.27
C ARG A 8 8.64 8.92 -2.15
N ASP A 9 7.35 9.10 -2.41
CA ASP A 9 6.37 8.00 -2.42
C ASP A 9 6.64 7.00 -3.56
N HIS A 10 7.05 7.47 -4.73
CA HIS A 10 7.47 6.63 -5.85
C HIS A 10 8.66 5.75 -5.47
N LYS A 11 9.71 6.31 -4.86
CA LYS A 11 10.86 5.55 -4.33
C LYS A 11 10.43 4.49 -3.31
N ARG A 12 9.44 4.79 -2.45
CA ARG A 12 8.91 3.80 -1.50
C ARG A 12 8.18 2.66 -2.21
N ARG A 13 7.42 2.92 -3.28
CA ARG A 13 6.72 1.88 -4.04
C ARG A 13 7.70 0.85 -4.59
N PHE A 14 8.81 1.27 -5.21
CA PHE A 14 9.84 0.32 -5.65
C PHE A 14 10.45 -0.50 -4.52
N LEU A 15 10.73 0.14 -3.38
CA LEU A 15 11.26 -0.57 -2.22
C LEU A 15 10.25 -1.59 -1.67
N VAL A 16 8.96 -1.27 -1.67
CA VAL A 16 7.92 -2.20 -1.26
C VAL A 16 7.90 -3.40 -2.20
N THR A 17 7.84 -3.20 -3.51
CA THR A 17 7.86 -4.28 -4.51
C THR A 17 9.08 -5.19 -4.34
N LYS A 18 10.27 -4.60 -4.09
CA LYS A 18 11.51 -5.37 -3.89
C LYS A 18 11.47 -6.29 -2.66
N TYR A 19 10.82 -5.87 -1.56
CA TYR A 19 10.86 -6.57 -0.28
C TYR A 19 9.53 -7.19 0.15
N GLU A 20 8.50 -7.15 -0.69
CA GLU A 20 7.16 -7.62 -0.34
C GLU A 20 7.12 -9.11 0.00
N LEU A 21 7.76 -9.95 -0.83
CA LEU A 21 7.76 -11.39 -0.68
C LEU A 21 8.45 -11.78 0.64
N ARG A 22 9.65 -11.24 0.87
CA ARG A 22 10.44 -11.50 2.09
C ARG A 22 9.69 -11.06 3.34
N ARG A 23 9.04 -9.89 3.32
CA ARG A 23 8.23 -9.42 4.47
C ARG A 23 7.01 -10.27 4.72
N LYS A 24 6.32 -10.75 3.67
CA LYS A 24 5.17 -11.66 3.81
C LYS A 24 5.59 -12.98 4.45
N LEU A 25 6.69 -13.57 3.95
CA LEU A 25 7.23 -14.83 4.47
C LEU A 25 7.60 -14.71 5.95
N TYR A 26 8.45 -13.75 6.33
CA TYR A 26 8.86 -13.60 7.73
C TYR A 26 7.68 -13.32 8.66
N LYS A 27 6.68 -12.54 8.20
CA LYS A 27 5.47 -12.29 8.99
C LYS A 27 4.58 -13.51 9.14
N ALA A 28 4.54 -14.42 8.16
CA ALA A 28 3.79 -15.66 8.27
C ALA A 28 4.43 -16.55 9.34
N PHE A 29 5.73 -16.82 9.21
CA PHE A 29 6.46 -17.64 10.18
C PHE A 29 6.49 -17.06 11.61
N CYS A 30 6.48 -15.74 11.77
CA CYS A 30 6.35 -15.12 13.09
C CYS A 30 4.97 -15.38 13.73
N LYS A 31 3.92 -15.62 12.95
CA LYS A 31 2.57 -15.89 13.46
C LYS A 31 2.37 -17.37 13.80
N ASP A 32 3.03 -18.26 13.11
CA ASP A 32 2.88 -19.72 13.28
C ASP A 32 3.39 -20.13 14.67
N LEU A 33 2.50 -20.62 15.54
CA LEU A 33 2.75 -20.97 16.95
C LEU A 33 3.48 -22.29 17.14
N ASP A 34 3.46 -23.14 16.12
CA ASP A 34 4.06 -24.47 16.15
C ASP A 34 5.60 -24.42 15.98
N LEU A 35 6.14 -23.30 15.52
CA LEU A 35 7.59 -23.12 15.39
C LEU A 35 8.25 -22.83 16.75
N PRO A 36 9.44 -23.38 16.99
CA PRO A 36 10.20 -23.10 18.21
C PRO A 36 10.58 -21.61 18.32
N SER A 37 10.62 -21.09 19.56
CA SER A 37 10.86 -19.67 19.84
C SER A 37 12.14 -19.15 19.18
N ASP A 38 13.23 -19.92 19.23
CA ASP A 38 14.53 -19.51 18.66
C ASP A 38 14.46 -19.15 17.17
N ILE A 39 13.64 -19.87 16.41
CA ILE A 39 13.46 -19.60 14.97
C ILE A 39 12.64 -18.34 14.77
N ARG A 40 11.60 -18.13 15.59
CA ARG A 40 10.76 -16.93 15.57
C ARG A 40 11.58 -15.70 15.90
N ASP A 41 12.46 -15.77 16.90
CA ASP A 41 13.35 -14.67 17.29
C ASP A 41 14.33 -14.30 16.18
N LYS A 42 14.92 -15.30 15.51
CA LYS A 42 15.76 -15.10 14.32
C LYS A 42 14.98 -14.42 13.18
N LEU A 43 13.72 -14.79 12.98
CA LEU A 43 12.85 -14.18 11.96
C LEU A 43 12.43 -12.76 12.32
N HIS A 44 12.15 -12.48 13.59
CA HIS A 44 11.90 -11.14 14.10
C HIS A 44 13.12 -10.25 13.90
N TYR A 45 14.32 -10.75 14.22
CA TYR A 45 15.57 -10.04 13.96
C TYR A 45 15.76 -9.73 12.47
N LYS A 46 15.53 -10.72 11.59
CA LYS A 46 15.57 -10.53 10.13
C LYS A 46 14.54 -9.49 9.67
N LEU A 47 13.32 -9.52 10.21
CA LEU A 47 12.25 -8.57 9.88
C LEU A 47 12.60 -7.13 10.31
N SER A 48 13.25 -6.97 11.45
CA SER A 48 13.73 -5.68 11.98
C SER A 48 14.91 -5.11 11.19
N LYS A 49 15.76 -5.96 10.61
CA LYS A 49 16.90 -5.54 9.76
C LYS A 49 16.46 -4.96 8.40
N LEU A 50 15.21 -5.18 7.97
CA LEU A 50 14.71 -4.63 6.71
C LEU A 50 14.53 -3.10 6.79
N PRO A 51 14.74 -2.38 5.67
CA PRO A 51 14.60 -0.93 5.65
C PRO A 51 13.16 -0.52 5.97
N ARG A 52 12.97 0.42 6.92
CA ARG A 52 11.65 0.80 7.42
C ARG A 52 10.70 1.35 6.35
N ASN A 53 11.23 1.96 5.29
CA ASN A 53 10.46 2.49 4.15
C ASN A 53 9.91 1.40 3.22
N SER A 54 10.33 0.14 3.36
CA SER A 54 9.81 -1.01 2.59
C SER A 54 8.44 -1.52 3.06
N SER A 55 7.89 -0.96 4.14
CA SER A 55 6.57 -1.36 4.63
C SER A 55 5.46 -0.75 3.76
N PHE A 56 4.56 -1.60 3.26
CA PHE A 56 3.39 -1.18 2.48
C PHE A 56 2.55 -0.11 3.19
N THR A 57 2.43 -0.17 4.52
CA THR A 57 1.67 0.79 5.34
C THR A 57 2.15 2.24 5.24
N ARG A 58 3.37 2.49 4.74
CA ARG A 58 3.94 3.84 4.60
C ARG A 58 3.71 4.47 3.23
N VAL A 59 3.29 3.69 2.25
CA VAL A 59 2.94 4.20 0.92
C VAL A 59 1.59 4.91 1.03
N LYS A 60 1.53 6.15 0.56
CA LYS A 60 0.27 6.89 0.45
C LYS A 60 -0.17 7.01 -1.00
N ASN A 61 -1.48 6.99 -1.22
CA ASN A 61 -2.07 7.28 -2.52
C ASN A 61 -2.18 8.80 -2.65
N ARG A 62 -1.39 9.38 -3.57
CA ARG A 62 -1.38 10.82 -3.87
C ARG A 62 -1.73 11.00 -5.33
N CYS A 63 -2.43 12.09 -5.65
CA CYS A 63 -2.62 12.51 -7.03
C CYS A 63 -1.27 12.88 -7.68
N ILE A 64 -1.04 12.45 -8.91
CA ILE A 64 0.21 12.71 -9.66
C ILE A 64 0.34 14.20 -9.99
N SER A 65 -0.77 14.83 -10.38
CA SER A 65 -0.82 16.21 -10.86
C SER A 65 -0.80 17.22 -9.70
N THR A 66 -1.60 16.99 -8.65
CA THR A 66 -1.75 17.96 -7.54
C THR A 66 -0.94 17.60 -6.30
N SER A 67 -0.37 16.38 -6.19
CA SER A 67 0.39 15.87 -5.03
C SER A 67 -0.37 15.82 -3.68
N LEU A 68 -1.65 16.20 -3.70
CA LEU A 68 -2.55 16.16 -2.57
C LEU A 68 -2.89 14.69 -2.22
N PRO A 69 -3.13 14.39 -0.94
CA PRO A 69 -3.70 13.10 -0.56
C PRO A 69 -5.13 13.03 -1.13
N CYS A 70 -5.38 12.09 -2.03
CA CYS A 70 -6.74 11.81 -2.44
C CYS A 70 -7.44 11.08 -1.29
N SER A 71 -8.63 11.53 -0.89
CA SER A 71 -9.54 10.74 -0.08
C SER A 71 -9.89 9.49 -0.87
N ILE A 72 -9.47 8.33 -0.36
CA ILE A 72 -9.78 7.04 -0.97
C ILE A 72 -11.05 6.50 -0.29
N SER A 73 -12.16 6.42 -1.02
CA SER A 73 -13.32 5.61 -0.65
C SER A 73 -13.13 4.25 -1.32
N ILE A 74 -12.73 3.23 -0.56
CA ILE A 74 -12.59 1.86 -1.06
C ILE A 74 -13.81 1.05 -0.59
N SER A 75 -14.71 0.73 -1.50
CA SER A 75 -15.55 -0.47 -1.39
C SER A 75 -14.65 -1.68 -1.63
N ARG A 76 -14.63 -2.60 -0.66
CA ARG A 76 -13.64 -3.68 -0.58
C ARG A 76 -14.23 -4.94 -1.20
N SER A 77 -14.02 -5.16 -2.50
CA SER A 77 -14.32 -6.46 -3.11
C SER A 77 -13.24 -7.46 -2.75
N PHE A 78 -13.67 -8.56 -2.14
CA PHE A 78 -12.86 -9.63 -1.60
C PHE A 78 -12.55 -10.60 -2.75
N ASP A 79 -11.44 -10.42 -3.48
CA ASP A 79 -10.82 -11.54 -4.22
C ASP A 79 -9.38 -11.24 -4.64
N GLY A 80 -8.44 -11.85 -3.91
CA GLY A 80 -7.25 -12.53 -4.43
C GLY A 80 -6.14 -11.75 -5.13
N HIS A 81 -6.43 -10.94 -6.14
CA HIS A 81 -5.43 -10.34 -7.01
C HIS A 81 -5.23 -8.86 -6.68
N LYS A 82 -4.15 -8.55 -5.97
CA LYS A 82 -3.72 -7.17 -5.71
C LYS A 82 -3.07 -6.59 -6.96
N GLU A 83 -3.86 -6.37 -7.98
CA GLU A 83 -3.50 -5.40 -9.00
C GLU A 83 -3.86 -4.02 -8.44
N ILE A 84 -2.86 -3.17 -8.24
CA ILE A 84 -3.10 -1.78 -7.86
C ILE A 84 -3.54 -1.07 -9.14
N VAL A 85 -4.78 -1.31 -9.58
CA VAL A 85 -5.40 -0.46 -10.59
C VAL A 85 -5.67 0.87 -9.89
N LEU A 86 -4.83 1.85 -10.19
CA LEU A 86 -5.08 3.24 -9.86
C LEU A 86 -6.28 3.70 -10.70
N VAL A 87 -7.50 3.40 -10.25
CA VAL A 87 -8.67 4.12 -10.74
C VAL A 87 -8.56 5.52 -10.17
N ALA A 88 -7.98 6.43 -10.96
CA ALA A 88 -8.10 7.84 -10.74
C ALA A 88 -9.59 8.18 -10.90
N THR A 89 -10.35 8.23 -9.80
CA THR A 89 -11.56 9.03 -9.79
C THR A 89 -11.12 10.49 -9.78
N SER A 90 -10.70 10.99 -10.95
CA SER A 90 -10.90 12.41 -11.23
C SER A 90 -12.39 12.63 -11.10
N LYS A 91 -12.83 13.39 -10.09
CA LYS A 91 -14.17 13.97 -10.11
C LYS A 91 -14.34 14.60 -11.49
N PRO A 92 -15.29 14.15 -12.32
CA PRO A 92 -15.59 14.86 -13.55
C PRO A 92 -16.05 16.25 -13.14
N ILE A 93 -15.48 17.25 -13.81
CA ILE A 93 -16.03 18.59 -13.92
C ILE A 93 -17.51 18.42 -14.30
N GLU A 94 -18.39 19.05 -13.53
CA GLU A 94 -19.84 18.96 -13.68
C GLU A 94 -20.27 19.06 -15.13
N GLN A 95 -20.96 18.04 -15.66
CA GLN A 95 -22.01 18.19 -16.65
C GLN A 95 -23.09 17.11 -16.44
N GLY A 96 -24.23 17.58 -15.91
CA GLY A 96 -25.59 17.13 -16.19
C GLY A 96 -25.91 15.63 -16.17
N LEU A 97 -26.37 15.13 -15.02
CA LEU A 97 -27.34 14.03 -14.90
C LEU A 97 -28.15 14.34 -13.62
N GLY A 98 -29.44 14.64 -13.68
CA GLY A 98 -30.47 13.70 -14.13
C GLY A 98 -31.16 13.16 -12.87
N SER A 99 -32.42 13.56 -12.68
CA SER A 99 -33.30 13.26 -11.56
C SER A 99 -33.24 11.81 -11.08
N TRP A 100 -33.17 11.60 -9.76
CA TRP A 100 -33.64 10.38 -9.13
C TRP A 100 -34.86 10.76 -8.27
N SER A 101 -36.05 10.53 -8.81
CA SER A 101 -37.26 10.42 -8.01
C SER A 101 -37.26 9.08 -7.27
N SER A 102 -37.84 9.14 -6.07
CA SER A 102 -38.02 8.12 -5.04
C SER A 102 -38.51 6.75 -5.49
#